data_AF-A0A1Q7Q8C8-F1
#
_entry.id   AF-A0A1Q7Q8C8-F1
#
_cell.length_a   1.000
_cell.length_b   1.000
_cell.length_c   1.000
_cell.angle_alpha   90.00
_cell.angle_beta   90.00
_cell.angle_gamma   90.00
#
_symmetry.space_group_name_H-M   'P 1'
#
loop_
_entity.id
_entity.type
_entity.pdbx_description
1 polymer ?
#
loop_
_entity_poly.entity_id
_entity_poly.type
_entity_poly.pdbx_seq_one_letter_code
_entity_poly.pdbx_strand_id
1 'polypeptide(L)'
;MQRREDMRPFMDRDASIASVMEREVLAKHRKALMIFGVLHLMHGGGSAVGRYERNGYPSVTFVIMAHNGFGNHTPLTKYNEALERRIASWPVPSLVPLKGTWLADLEYGYFFPDERGRNRISARVDGYLYLGPRDLLLNEPIPAGMVLDKDYIAELRRRADRIGGPMRPEAILQDAAAPNAFFYDPAEVMKRAERRERITHHH
;
A
#
# COMPACT_ATOMS: atom_id res chain seq x y z
N MET A 1 21.78 -0.38 25.27
CA MET A 1 21.45 0.71 24.33
C MET A 1 21.75 0.19 22.92
N GLN A 2 20.73 -0.06 22.08
CA GLN A 2 20.93 -0.57 20.72
C GLN A 2 21.15 0.60 19.73
N ARG A 3 22.14 0.48 18.84
CA ARG A 3 22.60 1.50 17.88
C ARG A 3 21.68 1.59 16.67
N ARG A 4 21.79 2.68 15.89
CA ARG A 4 21.05 2.88 14.62
C ARG A 4 21.22 1.70 13.65
N GLU A 5 22.36 1.00 13.69
CA GLU A 5 22.66 -0.20 12.90
C GLU A 5 21.77 -1.39 13.26
N ASP A 6 21.31 -1.50 14.51
CA ASP A 6 20.41 -2.57 14.98
C ASP A 6 18.99 -2.43 14.37
N MET A 7 18.70 -1.29 13.72
CA MET A 7 17.43 -1.03 13.06
C MET A 7 17.42 -1.41 11.57
N ARG A 8 18.59 -1.73 10.97
CA ARG A 8 18.71 -2.12 9.54
C ARG A 8 17.75 -3.24 9.13
N PRO A 9 17.53 -4.31 9.93
CA PRO A 9 16.59 -5.38 9.56
C PRO A 9 15.14 -4.89 9.39
N PHE A 10 14.76 -3.81 10.07
CA PHE A 10 13.40 -3.25 9.98
C PHE A 10 13.22 -2.28 8.81
N MET A 11 14.31 -1.91 8.13
CA MET A 11 14.27 -0.94 7.04
C MET A 11 14.08 -1.57 5.67
N ASP A 12 14.50 -2.83 5.46
CA ASP A 12 14.32 -3.54 4.19
C ASP A 12 13.29 -4.67 4.31
N ARG A 13 12.02 -4.26 4.37
CA ARG A 13 10.87 -5.18 4.49
C ARG A 13 10.80 -6.15 3.31
N ASP A 14 11.10 -5.68 2.11
CA ASP A 14 10.96 -6.45 0.88
C ASP A 14 12.05 -7.52 0.75
N ALA A 15 13.27 -7.26 1.24
CA ALA A 15 14.30 -8.30 1.35
C ALA A 15 13.84 -9.47 2.22
N SER A 16 13.18 -9.16 3.35
CA SER A 16 12.72 -10.19 4.29
C SER A 16 11.62 -11.04 3.68
N ILE A 17 10.63 -10.42 3.01
CA ILE A 17 9.56 -11.13 2.30
C ILE A 17 10.14 -12.01 1.20
N ALA A 18 11.06 -11.48 0.37
CA ALA A 18 11.70 -12.23 -0.70
C ALA A 18 12.48 -13.43 -0.17
N SER A 19 13.27 -13.25 0.90
CA SER A 19 14.06 -14.34 1.50
C SER A 19 13.18 -15.49 2.01
N VAL A 20 12.04 -15.18 2.65
CA VAL A 20 11.09 -16.21 3.10
C VAL A 20 10.47 -16.93 1.90
N MET A 21 10.05 -16.20 0.87
CA MET A 21 9.48 -16.80 -0.35
C MET A 21 10.49 -17.70 -1.05
N GLU A 22 11.73 -17.26 -1.23
CA GLU A 22 12.79 -18.05 -1.85
C GLU A 22 13.06 -19.34 -1.06
N ARG A 23 13.29 -19.23 0.26
CA ARG A 23 13.75 -20.37 1.07
C ARG A 23 12.65 -21.35 1.44
N GLU A 24 11.47 -20.84 1.80
CA GLU A 24 10.41 -21.66 2.37
C GLU A 24 9.35 -22.09 1.37
N VAL A 25 9.21 -21.36 0.27
CA VAL A 25 8.18 -21.59 -0.74
C VAL A 25 8.80 -22.09 -2.04
N LEU A 26 9.58 -21.25 -2.72
CA LEU A 26 10.04 -21.49 -4.09
C LEU A 26 11.07 -22.63 -4.16
N ALA A 27 12.12 -22.60 -3.33
CA ALA A 27 13.15 -23.66 -3.28
C ALA A 27 12.58 -25.01 -2.83
N LYS A 28 11.43 -25.01 -2.17
CA LYS A 28 10.73 -26.22 -1.68
C LYS A 28 9.54 -26.60 -2.57
N HIS A 29 9.36 -25.95 -3.72
CA HIS A 29 8.27 -26.17 -4.67
C HIS A 29 6.86 -26.11 -4.04
N ARG A 30 6.65 -25.20 -3.08
CA ARG A 30 5.36 -24.99 -2.43
C ARG A 30 4.58 -23.86 -3.07
N LYS A 31 3.32 -23.74 -2.68
CA LYS A 31 2.43 -22.61 -3.02
C LYS A 31 2.22 -21.75 -1.79
N ALA A 32 2.07 -20.45 -1.98
CA ALA A 32 1.76 -19.49 -0.93
C ALA A 32 0.78 -18.43 -1.42
N LEU A 33 0.00 -17.90 -0.48
CA LEU A 33 -0.78 -16.68 -0.66
C LEU A 33 -0.08 -15.55 0.10
N MET A 34 0.26 -14.47 -0.59
CA MET A 34 0.88 -13.28 0.00
C MET A 34 -0.16 -12.18 0.12
N ILE A 35 -0.39 -11.68 1.34
CA ILE A 35 -1.32 -10.57 1.61
C ILE A 35 -0.49 -9.38 2.12
N PHE A 36 -0.21 -8.45 1.22
CA PHE A 36 0.56 -7.23 1.49
C PHE A 36 0.02 -6.07 0.66
N GLY A 37 0.44 -4.85 0.99
CA GLY A 37 0.21 -3.69 0.12
C GLY A 37 0.84 -3.93 -1.25
N VAL A 38 0.11 -3.61 -2.33
CA VAL A 38 0.48 -4.01 -3.71
C VAL A 38 1.89 -3.58 -4.12
N LEU A 39 2.39 -2.44 -3.64
CA LEU A 39 3.76 -1.96 -3.90
C LEU A 39 4.85 -2.95 -3.45
N HIS A 40 4.59 -3.74 -2.41
CA HIS A 40 5.51 -4.80 -1.95
C HIS A 40 5.51 -6.02 -2.88
N LEU A 41 4.48 -6.16 -3.71
CA LEU A 41 4.22 -7.36 -4.51
C LEU A 41 4.38 -7.18 -6.02
N MET A 42 4.63 -5.97 -6.53
CA MET A 42 4.71 -5.75 -7.98
C MET A 42 5.88 -6.47 -8.65
N HIS A 43 5.71 -6.83 -9.92
CA HIS A 43 6.81 -7.32 -10.75
C HIS A 43 7.90 -6.26 -10.94
N GLY A 44 9.17 -6.67 -10.91
CA GLY A 44 10.33 -5.80 -11.11
C GLY A 44 10.56 -4.74 -10.01
N GLY A 45 11.65 -3.97 -10.12
CA GLY A 45 11.99 -2.93 -9.13
C GLY A 45 12.38 -3.47 -7.75
N GLY A 46 12.18 -2.68 -6.70
CA GLY A 46 12.64 -2.99 -5.33
C GLY A 46 11.74 -3.90 -4.49
N SER A 47 10.57 -4.28 -5.01
CA SER A 47 9.56 -5.11 -4.34
C SER A 47 10.08 -6.52 -4.00
N ALA A 48 9.35 -7.25 -3.16
CA ALA A 48 9.70 -8.63 -2.82
C ALA A 48 9.65 -9.54 -4.07
N VAL A 49 8.60 -9.38 -4.88
CA VAL A 49 8.42 -10.14 -6.13
C VAL A 49 9.52 -9.84 -7.13
N GLY A 50 9.77 -8.56 -7.40
CA GLY A 50 10.83 -8.16 -8.31
C GLY A 50 12.23 -8.66 -7.88
N ARG A 51 12.48 -8.84 -6.58
CA ARG A 51 13.75 -9.37 -6.07
C ARG A 51 13.93 -10.85 -6.40
N TYR A 52 13.01 -11.72 -5.99
CA TYR A 52 13.20 -13.15 -6.25
C TYR A 52 13.06 -13.51 -7.73
N GLU A 53 12.33 -12.70 -8.51
CA GLU A 53 12.31 -12.82 -9.98
C GLU A 53 13.70 -12.61 -10.59
N ARG A 54 14.46 -11.62 -10.10
CA ARG A 54 15.85 -11.41 -10.51
C ARG A 54 16.80 -12.51 -10.01
N ASN A 55 16.42 -13.22 -8.97
CA ASN A 55 17.20 -14.29 -8.36
C ASN A 55 16.88 -15.68 -8.94
N GLY A 56 16.34 -15.75 -10.16
CA GLY A 56 16.13 -17.02 -10.87
C GLY A 56 14.73 -17.62 -10.75
N TYR A 57 13.77 -16.88 -10.21
CA TYR A 57 12.35 -17.29 -10.16
C TYR A 57 11.45 -16.35 -10.99
N PRO A 58 11.68 -16.18 -12.30
CA PRO A 58 10.91 -15.24 -13.11
C PRO A 58 9.45 -15.71 -13.27
N SER A 59 8.50 -14.78 -13.16
CA SER A 59 7.08 -15.00 -13.51
C SER A 59 6.40 -16.16 -12.77
N VAL A 60 6.85 -16.48 -11.55
CA VAL A 60 6.27 -17.55 -10.71
C VAL A 60 5.09 -17.07 -9.84
N THR A 61 4.76 -15.78 -9.89
CA THR A 61 3.75 -15.16 -9.04
C THR A 61 2.74 -14.41 -9.88
N PHE A 62 1.47 -14.56 -9.52
CA PHE A 62 0.37 -13.78 -10.08
C PHE A 62 0.02 -12.64 -9.11
N VAL A 63 0.27 -11.40 -9.52
CA VAL A 63 0.12 -10.21 -8.67
C VAL A 63 -1.23 -9.57 -8.89
N ILE A 64 -1.99 -9.38 -7.81
CA ILE A 64 -3.35 -8.82 -7.83
C ILE A 64 -3.35 -7.45 -7.17
N MET A 65 -3.83 -6.44 -7.88
CA MET A 65 -4.14 -5.12 -7.33
C MET A 65 -5.61 -5.07 -6.93
N ALA A 66 -5.90 -4.79 -5.66
CA ALA A 66 -7.26 -4.61 -5.19
C ALA A 66 -7.79 -3.20 -5.48
N HIS A 67 -9.06 -3.09 -5.84
CA HIS A 67 -9.75 -1.83 -5.99
C HIS A 67 -9.98 -1.18 -4.62
N ASN A 68 -9.43 0.01 -4.44
CA ASN A 68 -9.66 0.89 -3.29
C ASN A 68 -9.74 2.38 -3.70
N GLY A 69 -9.93 2.65 -5.00
CA GLY A 69 -9.77 3.98 -5.57
C GLY A 69 -8.33 4.50 -5.49
N PHE A 70 -8.14 5.82 -5.50
CA PHE A 70 -6.83 6.47 -5.34
C PHE A 70 -6.49 6.87 -3.90
N GLY A 71 -7.16 6.23 -2.92
CA GLY A 71 -7.09 6.60 -1.50
C GLY A 71 -7.73 7.96 -1.22
N ASN A 72 -8.12 8.20 0.03
CA ASN A 72 -8.59 9.52 0.45
C ASN A 72 -7.37 10.41 0.75
N HIS A 73 -7.48 11.71 0.49
CA HIS A 73 -6.43 12.71 0.71
C HIS A 73 -5.24 12.70 -0.27
N THR A 74 -5.37 12.05 -1.43
CA THR A 74 -4.44 12.26 -2.55
C THR A 74 -5.06 13.22 -3.58
N PRO A 75 -4.25 14.00 -4.33
CA PRO A 75 -4.75 14.78 -5.47
C PRO A 75 -5.44 13.93 -6.55
N LEU A 76 -5.25 12.60 -6.51
CA LEU A 76 -5.83 11.65 -7.44
C LEU A 76 -7.26 11.23 -7.11
N THR A 77 -7.76 11.55 -5.91
CA THR A 77 -9.16 11.34 -5.50
C THR A 77 -10.17 11.82 -6.55
N LYS A 78 -9.89 12.93 -7.24
CA LYS A 78 -10.71 13.48 -8.32
C LYS A 78 -10.96 12.54 -9.49
N TYR A 79 -10.14 11.49 -9.65
CA TYR A 79 -10.26 10.50 -10.73
C TYR A 79 -11.12 9.29 -10.34
N ASN A 80 -11.51 9.16 -9.07
CA ASN A 80 -12.23 7.99 -8.57
C ASN A 80 -13.54 7.73 -9.33
N GLU A 81 -14.36 8.76 -9.56
CA GLU A 81 -15.62 8.58 -10.28
C GLU A 81 -15.42 8.13 -11.72
N ALA A 82 -14.39 8.65 -12.39
CA ALA A 82 -14.08 8.28 -13.77
C ALA A 82 -13.61 6.83 -13.86
N LEU A 83 -12.82 6.37 -12.89
CA LEU A 83 -12.40 4.98 -12.76
C LEU A 83 -13.61 4.07 -12.51
N GLU A 84 -14.44 4.37 -11.51
CA GLU A 84 -15.60 3.55 -11.14
C GLU A 84 -16.64 3.48 -12.25
N ARG A 85 -16.91 4.58 -12.97
CA ARG A 85 -17.81 4.54 -14.15
C ARG A 85 -17.38 3.51 -15.20
N ARG A 86 -16.07 3.30 -15.38
CA ARG A 86 -15.54 2.34 -16.36
C ARG A 86 -15.58 0.89 -15.90
N ILE A 87 -15.64 0.65 -14.60
CA ILE A 87 -15.72 -0.70 -14.01
C ILE A 87 -17.11 -1.02 -13.45
N ALA A 88 -18.06 -0.09 -13.51
CA ALA A 88 -19.40 -0.24 -12.95
C ALA A 88 -20.19 -1.44 -13.51
N SER A 89 -19.86 -1.89 -14.73
CA SER A 89 -20.48 -3.05 -15.36
C SER A 89 -19.86 -4.39 -14.92
N TRP A 90 -18.78 -4.36 -14.12
CA TRP A 90 -18.13 -5.58 -13.68
C TRP A 90 -18.96 -6.28 -12.59
N PRO A 91 -19.05 -7.63 -12.62
CA PRO A 91 -19.67 -8.38 -11.55
C PRO A 91 -19.02 -8.08 -10.19
N VAL A 92 -19.82 -8.11 -9.14
CA VAL A 92 -19.36 -7.94 -7.75
C VAL A 92 -19.56 -9.26 -6.99
N PRO A 93 -18.51 -9.90 -6.46
CA PRO A 93 -17.08 -9.60 -6.67
C PRO A 93 -16.56 -10.11 -8.02
N SER A 94 -15.45 -9.54 -8.50
CA SER A 94 -14.72 -10.05 -9.67
C SER A 94 -13.21 -9.94 -9.53
N LEU A 95 -12.50 -10.95 -10.05
CA LEU A 95 -11.07 -10.92 -10.31
C LEU A 95 -10.87 -10.94 -11.82
N VAL A 96 -10.32 -9.87 -12.37
CA VAL A 96 -10.16 -9.70 -13.82
C VAL A 96 -8.66 -9.70 -14.15
N PRO A 97 -8.19 -10.59 -15.04
CA PRO A 97 -6.85 -10.46 -15.62
C PRO A 97 -6.71 -9.10 -16.31
N LEU A 98 -5.64 -8.36 -16.04
CA LEU A 98 -5.46 -7.03 -16.63
C LEU A 98 -5.35 -7.11 -18.15
N LYS A 99 -4.61 -8.10 -18.67
CA LYS A 99 -4.34 -8.25 -20.10
C LYS A 99 -5.66 -8.35 -20.88
N GLY A 100 -5.81 -7.50 -21.89
CA GLY A 100 -7.03 -7.43 -22.70
C GLY A 100 -8.10 -6.48 -22.16
N THR A 101 -7.85 -5.82 -21.02
CA THR A 101 -8.69 -4.73 -20.51
C THR A 101 -8.05 -3.38 -20.79
N TRP A 102 -8.86 -2.32 -20.78
CA TRP A 102 -8.36 -0.94 -20.89
C TRP A 102 -7.43 -0.55 -19.73
N LEU A 103 -7.52 -1.23 -18.57
CA LEU A 103 -6.64 -0.97 -17.43
C LEU A 103 -5.19 -1.33 -17.76
N ALA A 104 -4.96 -2.38 -18.56
CA ALA A 104 -3.59 -2.82 -18.88
C ALA A 104 -2.75 -1.75 -19.57
N ASP A 105 -3.39 -0.80 -20.26
CA ASP A 105 -2.71 0.24 -21.04
C ASP A 105 -2.48 1.53 -20.25
N LEU A 106 -3.02 1.63 -19.04
CA LEU A 106 -2.75 2.77 -18.16
C LEU A 106 -1.28 2.80 -17.77
N GLU A 107 -0.73 4.01 -17.75
CA GLU A 107 0.58 4.23 -17.17
C GLU A 107 0.56 3.91 -15.68
N TYR A 108 1.65 3.33 -15.19
CA TYR A 108 1.87 3.06 -13.77
C TYR A 108 1.64 4.31 -12.90
N GLY A 109 2.11 5.47 -13.38
CA GLY A 109 1.92 6.77 -12.72
C GLY A 109 0.46 7.19 -12.54
N TYR A 110 -0.49 6.58 -13.26
CA TYR A 110 -1.92 6.82 -13.07
C TYR A 110 -2.38 6.44 -11.66
N PHE A 111 -1.89 5.30 -11.14
CA PHE A 111 -2.17 4.85 -9.77
C PHE A 111 -1.11 5.31 -8.76
N PHE A 112 0.13 5.53 -9.21
CA PHE A 112 1.29 5.81 -8.35
C PHE A 112 2.09 7.02 -8.89
N PRO A 113 1.58 8.25 -8.75
CA PRO A 113 2.09 9.44 -9.45
C PRO A 113 3.46 9.89 -8.91
N ASP A 114 3.75 9.61 -7.65
CA ASP A 114 5.03 9.93 -7.02
C ASP A 114 6.13 8.94 -7.45
N GLU A 115 5.77 7.86 -8.12
CA GLU A 115 6.75 6.89 -8.60
C GLU A 115 7.14 7.17 -10.06
N ARG A 116 8.45 7.33 -10.28
CA ARG A 116 9.01 7.59 -11.60
C ARG A 116 8.98 6.31 -12.44
N GLY A 117 8.24 6.34 -13.55
CA GLY A 117 8.27 5.25 -14.53
C GLY A 117 7.25 5.41 -15.63
N ARG A 118 7.64 5.11 -16.88
CA ARG A 118 6.75 5.10 -18.05
C ARG A 118 6.19 3.71 -18.36
N ASN A 119 6.27 2.79 -17.40
CA ASN A 119 5.77 1.44 -17.59
C ASN A 119 4.23 1.43 -17.54
N ARG A 120 3.62 0.53 -18.29
CA ARG A 120 2.20 0.22 -18.14
C ARG A 120 1.97 -0.50 -16.81
N ILE A 121 0.79 -0.34 -16.23
CA ILE A 121 0.41 -1.06 -15.00
C ILE A 121 0.42 -2.58 -15.20
N SER A 122 0.11 -3.06 -16.41
CA SER A 122 0.18 -4.47 -16.79
C SER A 122 1.59 -5.07 -16.79
N ALA A 123 2.64 -4.24 -16.78
CA ALA A 123 4.01 -4.72 -16.60
C ALA A 123 4.38 -4.92 -15.10
N ARG A 124 3.48 -4.55 -14.18
CA ARG A 124 3.71 -4.54 -12.74
C ARG A 124 2.74 -5.45 -11.98
N VAL A 125 1.53 -5.64 -12.49
CA VAL A 125 0.48 -6.47 -11.89
C VAL A 125 -0.28 -7.26 -12.97
N ASP A 126 -0.80 -8.43 -12.62
CA ASP A 126 -1.48 -9.35 -13.56
C ASP A 126 -3.00 -9.30 -13.48
N GLY A 127 -3.54 -9.02 -12.29
CA GLY A 127 -4.98 -9.05 -12.02
C GLY A 127 -5.48 -7.83 -11.25
N TYR A 128 -6.77 -7.52 -11.42
CA TYR A 128 -7.48 -6.50 -10.67
C TYR A 128 -8.63 -7.13 -9.90
N LEU A 129 -8.63 -6.99 -8.57
CA LEU A 129 -9.70 -7.49 -7.71
C LEU A 129 -10.69 -6.36 -7.42
N TYR A 130 -11.92 -6.50 -7.90
CA TYR A 130 -13.02 -5.59 -7.65
C TYR A 130 -14.02 -6.25 -6.69
N LEU A 131 -14.12 -5.71 -5.47
CA LEU A 131 -15.04 -6.19 -4.44
C LEU A 131 -16.33 -5.35 -4.35
N GLY A 132 -16.48 -4.37 -5.23
CA GLY A 132 -17.58 -3.41 -5.25
C GLY A 132 -17.08 -1.96 -5.21
N PRO A 133 -18.01 -1.00 -5.34
CA PRO A 133 -17.73 0.43 -5.22
C PRO A 133 -16.96 0.78 -3.94
N ARG A 134 -16.07 1.77 -4.00
CA ARG A 134 -15.17 2.09 -2.87
C ARG A 134 -15.92 2.51 -1.60
N ASP A 135 -17.10 3.10 -1.74
CA ASP A 135 -17.94 3.57 -0.65
C ASP A 135 -18.62 2.44 0.12
N LEU A 136 -18.64 1.23 -0.44
CA LEU A 136 -19.13 0.01 0.21
C LEU A 136 -18.01 -0.82 0.85
N LEU A 137 -16.74 -0.43 0.67
CA LEU A 137 -15.62 -1.14 1.28
C LEU A 137 -15.55 -0.85 2.78
N LEU A 138 -15.52 -1.91 3.57
CA LEU A 138 -15.42 -1.84 5.02
C LEU A 138 -13.95 -1.81 5.45
N ASN A 139 -13.67 -1.05 6.50
CA ASN A 139 -12.38 -1.04 7.19
C ASN A 139 -12.51 -1.72 8.55
N GLU A 140 -11.52 -2.53 8.91
CA GLU A 140 -11.41 -3.05 10.26
C GLU A 140 -10.84 -1.96 11.18
N PRO A 141 -11.55 -1.57 12.25
CA PRO A 141 -11.01 -0.63 13.22
C PRO A 141 -9.85 -1.27 13.98
N ILE A 142 -8.90 -0.45 14.46
CA ILE A 142 -7.83 -0.94 15.33
C ILE A 142 -8.46 -1.62 16.55
N PRO A 143 -8.18 -2.91 16.82
CA PRO A 143 -8.77 -3.61 17.96
C PRO A 143 -8.40 -2.92 19.28
N ALA A 144 -9.37 -2.77 20.19
CA ALA A 144 -9.15 -2.13 21.49
C ALA A 144 -8.00 -2.78 22.27
N GLY A 145 -7.84 -4.11 22.15
CA GLY A 145 -6.73 -4.84 22.78
C GLY A 145 -5.34 -4.35 22.33
N MET A 146 -5.17 -3.97 21.07
CA MET A 146 -3.90 -3.42 20.56
C MET A 146 -3.63 -2.03 21.13
N VAL A 147 -4.67 -1.21 21.32
CA VAL A 147 -4.55 0.12 21.92
C VAL A 147 -4.19 0.04 23.41
N LEU A 148 -4.69 -0.98 24.10
CA LEU A 148 -4.49 -1.21 25.52
C LEU A 148 -3.19 -1.96 25.84
N ASP A 149 -2.52 -2.54 24.85
CA ASP A 149 -1.23 -3.21 25.01
C ASP A 149 -0.11 -2.18 25.25
N LYS A 150 0.24 -2.01 26.53
CA LYS A 150 1.24 -1.02 26.96
C LYS A 150 2.63 -1.32 26.42
N ASP A 151 3.00 -2.59 26.30
CA ASP A 151 4.33 -2.99 25.84
C ASP A 151 4.46 -2.74 24.33
N TYR A 152 3.41 -3.06 23.56
CA TYR A 152 3.35 -2.76 22.15
C TYR A 152 3.38 -1.25 21.87
N ILE A 153 2.60 -0.46 22.59
CA ILE A 153 2.57 1.01 22.43
C ILE A 153 3.92 1.63 22.82
N ALA A 154 4.57 1.13 23.88
CA ALA A 154 5.91 1.57 24.27
C ALA A 154 6.94 1.25 23.18
N GLU A 155 6.87 0.06 22.57
CA GLU A 155 7.75 -0.32 21.47
C GLU A 155 7.54 0.53 20.21
N LEU A 156 6.28 0.82 19.84
CA LEU A 156 5.97 1.72 18.73
C LEU A 156 6.56 3.11 18.97
N ARG A 157 6.40 3.66 20.18
CA ARG A 157 6.98 4.97 20.54
C ARG A 157 8.51 4.94 20.46
N ARG A 158 9.15 3.89 21.00
CA ARG A 158 10.61 3.70 20.93
C ARG A 158 11.11 3.70 19.48
N ARG A 159 10.38 3.06 18.55
CA ARG A 159 10.72 3.05 17.12
C ARG A 159 10.54 4.41 16.48
N ALA A 160 9.43 5.10 16.77
CA ALA A 160 9.15 6.41 16.24
C ALA A 160 10.24 7.44 16.59
N ASP A 161 10.72 7.42 17.83
CA ASP A 161 11.77 8.32 18.31
C ASP A 161 13.14 8.08 17.63
N ARG A 162 13.38 6.88 17.09
CA ARG A 162 14.65 6.52 16.46
C ARG A 162 14.65 6.64 14.94
N ILE A 163 13.52 6.37 14.31
CA ILE A 163 13.42 6.31 12.84
C ILE A 163 12.99 7.67 12.26
N GLY A 164 12.25 8.49 13.03
CA GLY A 164 11.70 9.75 12.56
C GLY A 164 10.62 9.52 11.50
N GLY A 165 9.35 9.69 11.86
CA GLY A 165 8.24 9.49 10.93
C GLY A 165 6.88 9.46 11.64
N PRO A 166 5.77 9.36 10.88
CA PRO A 166 4.40 9.40 11.40
C PRO A 166 3.99 8.17 12.24
N MET A 167 4.95 7.30 12.59
CA MET A 167 4.78 6.06 13.34
C MET A 167 4.55 6.26 14.85
N ARG A 168 4.23 7.50 15.27
CA ARG A 168 3.89 7.77 16.67
C ARG A 168 2.54 7.13 16.99
N PRO A 169 2.40 6.37 18.09
CA PRO A 169 1.14 5.74 18.46
C PRO A 169 -0.03 6.73 18.45
N GLU A 170 0.18 7.96 18.92
CA GLU A 170 -0.84 8.99 19.00
C GLU A 170 -1.37 9.36 17.61
N ALA A 171 -0.50 9.48 16.61
CA ALA A 171 -0.87 9.81 15.24
C ALA A 171 -1.61 8.64 14.56
N ILE A 172 -1.15 7.40 14.78
CA ILE A 172 -1.81 6.18 14.26
C ILE A 172 -3.22 6.05 14.83
N LEU A 173 -3.37 6.23 16.14
CA LEU A 173 -4.66 6.12 16.82
C LEU A 173 -5.62 7.26 16.44
N GLN A 174 -5.11 8.48 16.27
CA GLN A 174 -5.92 9.60 15.76
C GLN A 174 -6.41 9.36 14.34
N ASP A 175 -5.55 8.84 13.46
CA ASP A 175 -5.93 8.52 12.08
C ASP A 175 -6.97 7.38 12.03
N ALA A 176 -6.81 6.36 12.88
CA ALA A 176 -7.77 5.25 12.98
C ALA A 176 -9.11 5.63 13.63
N ALA A 177 -9.11 6.62 14.53
CA ALA A 177 -10.31 7.12 15.20
C ALA A 177 -11.04 8.21 14.38
N ALA A 178 -10.40 8.74 13.33
CA ALA A 178 -11.09 9.58 12.38
C ALA A 178 -12.25 8.78 11.75
N PRO A 179 -13.42 9.39 11.50
CA PRO A 179 -14.57 8.71 10.90
C PRO A 179 -14.23 8.29 9.46
N ASN A 180 -13.52 7.17 9.34
CA ASN A 180 -13.03 6.61 8.09
C ASN A 180 -14.05 5.59 7.57
N ALA A 181 -15.27 6.04 7.34
CA ALA A 181 -15.84 5.73 6.05
C ALA A 181 -15.20 6.70 5.05
N PHE A 182 -15.19 6.36 3.79
CA PHE A 182 -14.58 7.11 2.70
C PHE A 182 -15.12 8.55 2.47
N PHE A 183 -15.65 9.25 3.49
CA PHE A 183 -16.25 10.57 3.37
C PHE A 183 -15.23 11.70 3.54
N TYR A 184 -15.16 12.49 2.47
CA TYR A 184 -14.38 13.71 2.30
C TYR A 184 -14.87 14.82 3.25
N ASP A 185 -13.96 15.40 4.04
CA ASP A 185 -14.10 16.76 4.60
C ASP A 185 -13.11 17.72 3.89
N PRO A 186 -13.59 18.60 3.00
CA PRO A 186 -12.78 19.60 2.31
C PRO A 186 -11.98 20.50 3.26
N ALA A 187 -12.54 20.85 4.41
CA ALA A 187 -11.97 21.85 5.30
C ALA A 187 -10.69 21.34 5.96
N GLU A 188 -10.61 20.04 6.21
CA GLU A 188 -9.48 19.43 6.91
C GLU A 188 -8.27 19.18 5.99
N VAL A 189 -8.52 18.98 4.69
CA VAL A 189 -7.46 18.90 3.67
C VAL A 189 -6.80 20.27 3.47
N MET A 190 -7.59 21.34 3.40
CA MET A 190 -7.06 22.71 3.28
C MET A 190 -6.22 23.10 4.51
N LYS A 191 -6.69 22.78 5.72
CA LYS A 191 -5.91 23.01 6.94
C LYS A 191 -4.59 22.23 6.98
N ARG A 192 -4.57 20.99 6.46
CA ARG A 192 -3.34 20.18 6.37
C ARG A 192 -2.37 20.73 5.32
N ALA A 193 -2.86 21.23 4.19
CA ALA A 193 -2.06 21.88 3.15
C ALA A 193 -1.43 23.19 3.66
N GLU A 194 -2.22 24.07 4.27
CA GLU A 194 -1.74 25.33 4.87
C GLU A 194 -0.76 25.10 6.02
N ARG A 195 -0.94 24.02 6.79
CA ARG A 195 0.00 23.64 7.87
C ARG A 195 1.34 23.17 7.31
N ARG A 196 1.36 22.53 6.13
CA ARG A 196 2.60 22.15 5.43
C ARG A 196 3.31 23.36 4.81
N GLU A 197 2.58 24.30 4.21
CA GLU A 197 3.15 25.52 3.64
C GLU A 197 3.76 26.46 4.70
N ARG A 198 3.14 26.54 5.89
CA ARG A 198 3.69 27.32 7.02
C ARG A 198 5.02 26.76 7.55
N ILE A 199 5.24 25.46 7.44
CA ILE A 199 6.50 24.83 7.89
C ILE A 199 7.63 25.08 6.89
N THR A 200 7.32 25.26 5.60
CA THR A 200 8.32 25.52 4.55
C THR A 200 8.75 26.98 4.43
N HIS A 201 8.08 27.93 5.10
CA HIS A 201 8.39 29.37 5.06
C HIS A 201 9.06 29.90 6.35
N HIS A 202 9.63 29.02 7.18
CA HIS A 202 10.40 29.39 8.39
C HIS A 202 11.83 28.82 8.38
N HIS A 203 12.44 28.74 7.20
CA HIS A 203 13.88 28.60 7.03
C HIS A 203 14.44 29.74 6.20
#